data_AF-A0AA95L147-F1
#
_entry.id   AF-A0AA95L147-F1
#
_cell.length_a   1.000
_cell.length_b   1.000
_cell.length_c   1.000
_cell.angle_alpha   90.00
_cell.angle_beta   90.00
_cell.angle_gamma   90.00
#
_symmetry.space_group_name_H-M   'P 1'
#
loop_
_entity.id
_entity.type
_entity.pdbx_description
1 polymer ?
#
loop_
_entity_poly.entity_id
_entity_poly.type
_entity_poly.pdbx_seq_one_letter_code
_entity_poly.pdbx_strand_id
1 'polypeptide(L)'
;MTRIKIAGELRPDDPRSADLSAGREAVKRIRSLIKSGLHFAIEATLSGTFVLKHMQIAKDIGYSIVVYYIGLQDVQMHIDRVASRVEQGGHWIAEEDIRFRYGQSLQNLKPALAIADQ
;
A
#
# COMPACT_ATOMS: atom_id res chain seq x y z
N MET A 1 4.54 -5.82 4.99
CA MET A 1 5.56 -4.76 4.78
C MET A 1 4.88 -3.49 4.28
N THR A 2 5.17 -2.33 4.87
CA THR A 2 4.62 -1.02 4.48
C THR A 2 5.75 -0.03 4.14
N ARG A 3 5.46 0.97 3.30
CA ARG A 3 6.43 2.03 3.00
C ARG A 3 6.82 2.84 4.23
N ILE A 4 5.88 3.10 5.15
CA ILE A 4 6.12 3.87 6.38
C ILE A 4 7.13 3.15 7.28
N LYS A 5 7.03 1.82 7.44
CA LYS A 5 8.00 1.04 8.23
C LYS A 5 9.40 1.11 7.59
N ILE A 6 9.49 0.94 6.28
CA ILE A 6 10.77 1.05 5.56
C ILE A 6 11.35 2.47 5.67
N ALA A 7 10.51 3.50 5.59
CA ALA A 7 10.93 4.88 5.75
C ALA A 7 11.53 5.13 7.14
N GLY A 8 10.91 4.57 8.19
CA GLY A 8 11.45 4.61 9.56
C GLY A 8 12.76 3.83 9.74
N GLU A 9 12.93 2.71 9.03
CA GLU A 9 14.20 1.97 9.01
C GLU A 9 15.32 2.74 8.30
N LEU A 10 15.00 3.44 7.21
CA LEU A 10 15.98 4.18 6.41
C LEU A 10 16.39 5.51 7.06
N ARG A 11 15.44 6.19 7.70
CA ARG A 11 15.69 7.48 8.35
C ARG A 11 14.81 7.61 9.60
N PRO A 12 15.29 7.14 10.76
CA PRO A 12 14.51 7.15 12.01
C PRO A 12 14.10 8.56 12.46
N ASP A 13 14.99 9.55 12.30
CA ASP A 13 14.79 10.91 12.80
C ASP A 13 13.82 11.74 11.93
N ASP A 14 13.74 11.42 10.64
CA ASP A 14 12.78 12.03 9.71
C ASP A 14 12.39 11.03 8.61
N PRO A 15 11.47 10.10 8.92
CA PRO A 15 11.06 9.06 7.97
C PRO A 15 10.46 9.63 6.68
N ARG A 16 9.76 10.76 6.76
CA ARG A 16 9.02 11.32 5.62
C ARG A 16 9.92 11.78 4.49
N SER A 17 11.07 12.37 4.83
CA SER A 17 12.08 12.71 3.83
C SER A 17 12.62 11.49 3.06
N ALA A 18 12.43 10.28 3.58
CA ALA A 18 12.82 9.04 2.93
C ALA A 18 11.70 8.37 2.12
N ASP A 19 10.50 8.97 1.98
CA ASP A 19 9.35 8.32 1.33
C ASP A 19 9.65 7.78 -0.08
N LEU A 20 10.38 8.55 -0.90
CA LEU A 20 10.78 8.11 -2.24
C LEU A 20 11.77 6.93 -2.18
N SER A 21 12.75 7.02 -1.29
CA SER A 21 13.76 5.98 -1.08
C SER A 21 13.13 4.70 -0.52
N ALA A 22 12.21 4.84 0.44
CA ALA A 22 11.42 3.75 1.01
C ALA A 22 10.53 3.09 -0.04
N GLY A 23 9.96 3.87 -0.95
CA GLY A 23 9.23 3.36 -2.11
C GLY A 23 10.11 2.48 -3.00
N ARG A 24 11.32 2.94 -3.33
CA ARG A 24 12.30 2.17 -4.13
C ARG A 24 12.77 0.92 -3.40
N GLU A 25 13.01 1.02 -2.10
CA GLU A 25 13.45 -0.09 -1.28
C GLU A 25 12.35 -1.16 -1.12
N ALA A 26 11.08 -0.75 -0.97
CA ALA A 26 9.94 -1.67 -1.00
C ALA A 26 9.93 -2.50 -2.30
N VAL A 27 10.17 -1.87 -3.45
CA VAL A 27 10.24 -2.57 -4.75
C VAL A 27 11.35 -3.60 -4.76
N LYS A 28 12.54 -3.24 -4.28
CA LYS A 28 13.69 -4.16 -4.23
C LYS A 28 13.39 -5.37 -3.34
N ARG A 29 12.85 -5.13 -2.14
CA ARG A 29 12.50 -6.19 -1.18
C ARG A 29 11.44 -7.13 -1.75
N ILE A 30 10.36 -6.59 -2.35
CA ILE A 30 9.31 -7.41 -2.96
C ILE A 30 9.88 -8.31 -4.06
N ARG A 31 10.69 -7.76 -4.98
CA ARG A 31 11.31 -8.55 -6.04
C ARG A 31 12.24 -9.64 -5.50
N SER A 32 12.99 -9.34 -4.44
CA SER A 32 13.88 -10.30 -3.79
C SER A 32 13.09 -11.46 -3.15
N LEU A 33 11.99 -11.15 -2.46
CA LEU A 33 11.12 -12.15 -1.84
C LEU A 33 10.46 -13.04 -2.89
N ILE A 34 9.88 -12.44 -3.93
CA ILE A 34 9.29 -13.13 -5.09
C ILE A 34 10.32 -14.11 -5.68
N LYS A 35 11.53 -13.63 -5.99
CA LYS A 35 12.62 -14.43 -6.58
C LYS A 35 13.07 -15.57 -5.65
N SER A 36 13.05 -15.34 -4.34
CA SER A 36 13.47 -16.33 -3.34
C SER A 36 12.40 -17.38 -3.01
N GLY A 37 11.20 -17.29 -3.59
CA GLY A 37 10.11 -18.24 -3.32
C GLY A 37 9.53 -18.12 -1.90
N LEU A 38 9.78 -17.02 -1.19
CA LEU A 38 9.36 -16.86 0.21
C LEU A 38 7.96 -16.28 0.31
N HIS A 39 7.19 -16.73 1.31
CA HIS A 39 5.90 -16.14 1.64
C HIS A 39 6.05 -14.75 2.27
N PHE A 40 5.23 -13.79 1.85
CA PHE A 40 5.25 -12.44 2.41
C PHE A 40 3.88 -11.76 2.27
N ALA A 41 3.70 -10.69 3.05
CA ALA A 41 2.53 -9.81 2.95
C ALA A 41 2.95 -8.36 2.68
N ILE A 42 2.19 -7.68 1.82
CA ILE A 42 2.33 -6.25 1.55
C ILE A 42 1.05 -5.57 2.03
N GLU A 43 1.21 -4.43 2.69
CA GLU A 43 0.10 -3.53 2.99
C GLU A 43 0.28 -2.26 2.17
N ALA A 44 -0.77 -1.88 1.43
CA ALA A 44 -0.79 -0.75 0.53
C ALA A 44 -2.20 -0.17 0.40
N THR A 45 -2.30 1.09 0.00
CA THR A 45 -3.59 1.78 -0.23
C THR A 45 -4.32 1.32 -1.50
N LEU A 46 -3.69 0.48 -2.32
CA LEU A 46 -4.15 0.08 -3.67
C LEU A 46 -4.39 1.26 -4.64
N SER A 47 -3.94 2.47 -4.30
CA SER A 47 -4.15 3.67 -5.13
C SER A 47 -3.18 3.78 -6.32
N GLY A 48 -2.28 2.82 -6.51
CA GLY A 48 -1.33 2.81 -7.61
C GLY A 48 -1.15 1.40 -8.18
N THR A 49 -0.72 1.33 -9.44
CA THR A 49 -0.61 0.08 -10.21
C THR A 49 0.56 -0.81 -9.81
N PHE A 50 1.46 -0.33 -8.94
CA PHE A 50 2.65 -1.06 -8.49
C PHE A 50 2.32 -2.43 -7.88
N VAL A 51 1.30 -2.48 -7.01
CA VAL A 51 0.90 -3.71 -6.34
C VAL A 51 0.34 -4.70 -7.35
N LEU A 52 -0.57 -4.26 -8.24
CA LEU A 52 -1.13 -5.08 -9.31
C LEU A 52 -0.04 -5.71 -10.18
N LYS A 53 0.97 -4.93 -10.57
CA LYS A 53 2.10 -5.43 -11.36
C LYS A 53 2.87 -6.55 -10.63
N HIS A 54 3.10 -6.42 -9.33
CA HIS A 54 3.85 -7.43 -8.58
C HIS A 54 2.98 -8.63 -8.20
N MET A 55 1.67 -8.46 -8.04
CA MET A 55 0.73 -9.57 -7.94
C MET A 55 0.79 -10.43 -9.20
N GLN A 56 0.74 -9.82 -10.39
CA GLN A 56 0.83 -10.55 -11.65
C GLN A 56 2.18 -11.28 -11.79
N ILE A 57 3.30 -10.60 -11.52
CA ILE A 57 4.63 -11.23 -11.57
C ILE A 57 4.72 -12.42 -10.60
N ALA A 58 4.18 -12.28 -9.39
CA ALA A 58 4.17 -13.38 -8.42
C ALA A 58 3.29 -14.54 -8.90
N LYS A 59 2.11 -14.23 -9.46
CA LYS A 59 1.20 -15.22 -10.05
C LYS A 59 1.86 -16.01 -11.17
N ASP A 60 2.55 -15.32 -12.08
CA ASP A 60 3.22 -15.92 -13.25
C ASP A 60 4.32 -16.90 -12.84
N ILE A 61 4.88 -16.77 -11.63
CA ILE A 61 5.89 -17.70 -11.09
C ILE A 61 5.32 -18.69 -10.06
N GLY A 62 3.99 -18.80 -9.96
CA GLY A 62 3.32 -19.85 -9.20
C GLY A 62 2.92 -19.49 -7.76
N TYR A 63 2.93 -18.22 -7.38
CA TYR A 63 2.38 -17.82 -6.07
C TYR A 63 0.85 -17.88 -6.08
N SER A 64 0.29 -18.32 -4.97
CA SER A 64 -1.12 -18.03 -4.64
C SER A 64 -1.22 -16.63 -4.04
N ILE A 65 -2.19 -15.86 -4.52
CA ILE A 65 -2.39 -14.45 -4.15
C ILE A 65 -3.68 -14.34 -3.34
N VAL A 66 -3.57 -13.85 -2.10
CA VAL A 66 -4.71 -13.57 -1.23
C VAL A 66 -4.81 -12.05 -1.03
N VAL A 67 -5.99 -11.48 -1.25
CA VAL A 67 -6.27 -10.05 -1.11
C VAL A 67 -7.25 -9.78 0.01
N TYR A 68 -6.80 -9.04 1.02
CA TYR A 68 -7.69 -8.42 2.01
C TYR A 68 -7.89 -6.96 1.67
N TYR A 69 -9.08 -6.60 1.20
CA TYR A 69 -9.45 -5.22 0.94
C TYR A 69 -10.31 -4.67 2.08
N ILE A 70 -9.85 -3.60 2.73
CA ILE A 70 -10.57 -2.92 3.81
C ILE A 70 -10.87 -1.51 3.36
N GLY A 71 -12.13 -1.25 3.03
CA GLY A 71 -12.65 0.06 2.65
C GLY A 71 -13.71 0.55 3.63
N LEU A 72 -13.95 1.85 3.63
CA LEU A 72 -15.15 2.44 4.24
C LEU A 72 -16.17 2.74 3.17
N GLN A 73 -17.42 2.95 3.58
CA GLN A 73 -18.54 3.19 2.69
C GLN A 73 -18.39 4.49 1.90
N ASP A 74 -17.76 5.51 2.50
CA ASP A 74 -17.61 6.83 1.90
C ASP A 74 -16.24 7.45 2.21
N VAL A 75 -15.78 8.31 1.29
CA VAL A 75 -14.55 9.08 1.43
C VAL A 75 -14.60 10.05 2.61
N GLN A 76 -15.79 10.56 2.96
CA GLN A 76 -15.93 11.44 4.13
C GLN A 76 -15.51 10.74 5.41
N MET A 77 -15.86 9.45 5.58
CA MET A 77 -15.42 8.68 6.74
C MET A 77 -13.89 8.55 6.84
N HIS A 78 -13.19 8.49 5.70
CA HIS A 78 -11.73 8.51 5.70
C HIS A 78 -11.18 9.88 6.14
N ILE A 79 -11.79 10.97 5.68
CA ILE A 79 -11.42 12.34 6.05
C ILE A 79 -11.60 12.55 7.56
N ASP A 80 -12.77 12.17 8.09
CA ASP A 80 -13.09 12.31 9.51
C ASP A 80 -12.13 11.49 10.39
N ARG A 81 -11.76 10.28 9.96
CA ARG A 81 -10.75 9.46 10.66
C ARG A 81 -9.36 10.08 10.65
N VAL A 82 -8.99 10.78 9.57
CA VAL A 82 -7.71 11.51 9.51
C VAL A 82 -7.77 12.76 10.41
N ALA A 83 -8.89 13.47 10.45
CA ALA A 83 -9.07 14.59 11.38
C ALA A 83 -8.95 14.11 12.84
N SER A 84 -9.71 13.08 13.23
CA SER A 84 -9.70 12.53 14.58
C SER A 84 -8.33 12.01 15.01
N ARG A 85 -7.58 11.32 14.13
CA ARG A 85 -6.23 10.88 14.50
C ARG A 85 -5.26 12.06 14.64
N VAL A 86 -5.42 13.15 13.89
CA VAL A 86 -4.56 14.34 13.99
C VAL A 86 -4.80 15.04 15.32
N GLU A 87 -6.05 15.14 15.78
CA GLU A 87 -6.39 15.63 17.12
C GLU A 87 -5.70 14.80 18.22
N GLN A 88 -5.48 13.51 17.98
CA GLN A 88 -4.77 12.59 18.88
C GLN A 88 -3.24 12.60 18.70
N GLY A 89 -2.68 13.58 17.96
CA GLY A 89 -1.25 13.70 17.70
C GLY A 89 -0.73 12.81 16.56
N GLY A 90 -1.62 12.20 15.78
CA GLY A 90 -1.31 11.40 14.61
C GLY A 90 -0.95 12.22 13.37
N HIS A 91 -0.62 11.52 12.29
CA HIS A 91 -0.13 12.15 11.06
C HIS A 91 -1.26 12.79 10.23
N TRP A 92 -1.05 14.01 9.74
CA TRP A 92 -1.97 14.67 8.82
C TRP A 92 -1.74 14.23 7.36
N ILE A 93 -2.81 14.11 6.58
CA ILE A 93 -2.78 13.90 5.12
C ILE A 93 -3.76 14.89 4.48
N ALA A 94 -3.38 15.47 3.35
CA ALA A 94 -4.23 16.39 2.61
C ALA A 94 -5.52 15.70 2.14
N GLU A 95 -6.65 16.41 2.21
CA GLU A 95 -7.95 15.87 1.81
C GLU A 95 -7.98 15.46 0.34
N GLU A 96 -7.36 16.25 -0.54
CA GLU A 96 -7.21 15.94 -1.97
C GLU A 96 -6.52 14.59 -2.20
N ASP A 97 -5.51 14.29 -1.39
CA ASP A 97 -4.76 13.04 -1.41
C ASP A 97 -5.64 11.88 -0.95
N ILE A 98 -6.46 12.08 0.08
CA ILE A 98 -7.42 11.08 0.57
C ILE A 98 -8.44 10.76 -0.53
N ARG A 99 -9.03 11.78 -1.15
CA ARG A 99 -10.03 11.64 -2.22
C ARG A 99 -9.44 10.96 -3.46
N PHE A 100 -8.26 11.39 -3.89
CA PHE A 100 -7.54 10.76 -5.00
C PHE A 100 -7.27 9.29 -4.72
N ARG A 101 -6.71 8.96 -3.55
CA ARG A 101 -6.38 7.59 -3.18
C ARG A 101 -7.61 6.71 -3.05
N TYR A 102 -8.72 7.23 -2.52
CA TYR A 102 -10.00 6.52 -2.43
C TYR A 102 -10.50 6.10 -3.81
N GLY A 103 -10.61 7.06 -4.74
CA GLY A 103 -11.05 6.77 -6.11
C GLY A 103 -10.15 5.77 -6.83
N GLN A 104 -8.83 5.96 -6.75
CA GLN A 104 -7.87 5.05 -7.38
C GLN A 104 -7.88 3.65 -6.76
N SER A 105 -8.04 3.55 -5.44
CA SER A 105 -8.12 2.27 -4.72
C SER A 105 -9.30 1.44 -5.22
N LEU A 106 -10.48 2.06 -5.37
CA LEU A 106 -11.68 1.40 -5.90
C LEU A 106 -11.53 1.01 -7.36
N GLN A 107 -10.94 1.87 -8.20
CA GLN A 107 -10.68 1.53 -9.61
C GLN A 107 -9.73 0.34 -9.76
N ASN A 108 -8.73 0.24 -8.89
CA ASN A 108 -7.76 -0.85 -8.89
C ASN A 108 -8.26 -2.11 -8.17
N LEU A 109 -9.39 -2.07 -7.47
CA LEU A 109 -9.94 -3.25 -6.79
C LEU A 109 -10.37 -4.33 -7.78
N LYS A 110 -11.09 -3.97 -8.84
CA LYS A 110 -11.52 -4.92 -9.87
C LYS A 110 -10.35 -5.69 -10.51
N PRO A 111 -9.28 -5.04 -11.01
CA PRO A 111 -8.14 -5.78 -11.54
C PRO A 111 -7.38 -6.55 -10.45
N ALA A 112 -7.33 -6.09 -9.19
CA ALA A 112 -6.73 -6.88 -8.11
C ALA A 112 -7.47 -8.21 -7.90
N LEU A 113 -8.80 -8.18 -7.85
CA LEU A 113 -9.64 -9.37 -7.69
C LEU A 113 -9.53 -10.35 -8.86
N ALA A 114 -9.27 -9.85 -10.07
CA ALA A 114 -9.05 -10.70 -11.24
C ALA A 114 -7.72 -11.49 -11.17
N ILE A 115 -6.74 -11.00 -10.42
CA ILE A 115 -5.43 -11.66 -10.23
C ILE A 115 -5.45 -12.58 -9.00
N ALA A 116 -6.18 -12.17 -7.96
CA ALA A 116 -6.28 -12.88 -6.68
C ALA A 116 -6.88 -14.28 -6.84
N ASP A 117 -6.40 -15.22 -6.03
CA ASP A 117 -7.02 -16.52 -5.84
C ASP A 117 -8.10 -16.49 -4.76
N GLN A 118 -7.96 -15.56 -3.81
CA GLN A 118 -8.84 -15.37 -2.65
C GLN A 118 -8.97 -13.89 -2.31
#